data_AF-A0A960HFH9-F1
#
_entry.id   AF-A0A960HFH9-F1
#
_cell.length_a   1.000
_cell.length_b   1.000
_cell.length_c   1.000
_cell.angle_alpha   90.00
_cell.angle_beta   90.00
_cell.angle_gamma   90.00
#
_symmetry.space_group_name_H-M   'P 1'
#
loop_
_entity.id
_entity.type
_entity.pdbx_description
1 polymer ?
#
loop_
_entity_poly.entity_id
_entity_poly.type
_entity_poly.pdbx_seq_one_letter_code
_entity_poly.pdbx_strand_id
1 'polypeptide(L)' 'QVVAVEVKRRGEIDGVEQLTRYIERLHLDSSLGAVRGVFVAQVVKPQARVLAEARGYRVVEIDYDELRGMRPDDLRLF' A
#
# COMPACT_ATOMS: atom_id res chain seq x y z
N GLN A 1 -9.13 -2.94 -15.06
CA GLN A 1 -9.24 -1.98 -13.94
C GLN A 1 -7.83 -1.62 -13.50
N VAL A 2 -7.49 -0.33 -13.44
CA VAL A 2 -6.14 0.14 -13.13
C VAL A 2 -5.97 0.35 -11.62
N VAL A 3 -4.82 -0.05 -11.09
CA VAL A 3 -4.48 0.10 -9.66
C VAL A 3 -3.06 0.66 -9.56
N ALA A 4 -2.93 1.83 -8.94
CA ALA A 4 -1.64 2.39 -8.56
C ALA A 4 -1.26 1.83 -7.17
N VAL A 5 -0.06 1.26 -7.06
CA VAL A 5 0.42 0.64 -5.83
C VAL A 5 1.73 1.30 -5.42
N GLU A 6 1.75 1.88 -4.23
CA GLU A 6 2.97 2.41 -3.62
C GLU A 6 3.43 1.45 -2.53
N VAL A 7 4.65 0.95 -2.64
CA VAL A 7 5.22 -0.05 -1.73
C VAL A 7 6.36 0.57 -0.93
N LYS A 8 6.26 0.53 0.40
CA LYS A 8 7.31 1.00 1.32
C LYS A 8 7.73 -0.11 2.27
N ARG A 9 8.95 -0.04 2.82
CA ARG A 9 9.29 -0.86 3.99
C ARG A 9 8.54 -0.37 5.22
N ARG A 10 8.58 0.95 5.47
CA ARG A 10 7.83 1.63 6.52
C ARG A 10 6.88 2.66 5.90
N GLY A 11 5.59 2.53 6.18
CA GLY A 11 4.55 3.40 5.66
C GLY A 11 4.47 4.71 6.44
N GLU A 12 4.84 5.80 5.77
CA GLU A 12 4.85 7.16 6.31
C GLU A 12 4.00 8.09 5.42
N ILE A 13 3.77 9.33 5.88
CA ILE A 13 2.91 10.33 5.20
C ILE A 13 3.43 10.64 3.79
N ASP A 14 4.74 10.75 3.63
CA ASP A 14 5.41 11.00 2.35
C ASP A 14 5.07 9.94 1.29
N GLY A 15 4.96 8.67 1.70
CA GLY A 15 4.51 7.58 0.84
C GLY A 15 3.07 7.75 0.37
N VAL A 16 2.19 8.24 1.23
CA VAL A 16 0.81 8.55 0.85
C VAL A 16 0.76 9.72 -0.14
N GLU A 17 1.53 10.79 0.11
CA GLU A 17 1.62 11.93 -0.82
C GLU A 17 2.19 11.53 -2.18
N GLN A 18 3.16 10.62 -2.19
CA GLN A 18 3.71 10.06 -3.42
C GLN A 18 2.64 9.30 -4.22
N LEU A 19 1.84 8.45 -3.56
CA LEU A 19 0.72 7.76 -4.19
C LEU A 19 -0.34 8.73 -4.73
N THR A 20 -0.71 9.76 -3.96
CA THR A 20 -1.65 10.80 -4.40
C THR A 20 -1.19 11.46 -5.70
N ARG A 21 0.05 11.93 -5.72
CA ARG A 21 0.63 12.61 -6.89
C ARG A 21 0.66 11.72 -8.13
N TYR A 22 0.94 10.42 -7.95
CA TYR A 22 0.90 9.48 -9.08
C TYR A 22 -0.52 9.26 -9.59
N ILE A 23 -1.51 9.10 -8.70
CA ILE A 23 -2.90 8.91 -9.11
C ILE A 23 -3.43 10.17 -9.83
N GLU A 24 -3.15 11.37 -9.32
CA GLU A 24 -3.49 12.63 -9.99
C GLU A 24 -2.90 12.70 -11.40
N ARG A 25 -1.64 12.27 -11.57
CA ARG A 25 -0.99 12.23 -12.87
C ARG A 25 -1.61 11.19 -13.80
N LEU A 26 -1.94 10.00 -13.29
CA LEU A 26 -2.56 8.93 -14.07
C LEU A 26 -4.00 9.26 -14.48
N HIS A 27 -4.73 10.03 -13.67
CA HIS A 27 -6.07 10.52 -14.03
C HIS A 27 -6.08 11.48 -15.23
N LEU A 28 -4.93 12.03 -15.65
CA LEU A 28 -4.84 12.81 -16.88
C LEU A 28 -4.92 11.94 -18.14
N ASP A 29 -4.69 10.63 -18.03
CA ASP A 29 -4.78 9.69 -19.13
C ASP A 29 -6.17 9.05 -19.17
N SER A 30 -7.02 9.53 -20.08
CA SER A 30 -8.40 9.04 -20.24
C SER A 30 -8.48 7.57 -20.68
N SER A 31 -7.40 6.99 -21.20
CA SER A 31 -7.37 5.57 -21.60
C SER A 31 -7.33 4.60 -20.42
N LEU A 32 -6.88 5.08 -19.24
CA LEU A 32 -6.76 4.25 -18.03
C LEU A 32 -8.08 4.07 -17.29
N GLY A 33 -9.08 4.91 -17.57
CA GLY A 33 -10.34 4.96 -16.83
C GLY A 33 -10.11 5.26 -15.34
N ALA A 34 -10.91 4.65 -14.46
CA ALA A 34 -10.79 4.86 -13.02
C ALA A 34 -9.52 4.18 -12.45
N VAL A 35 -8.69 4.96 -11.74
CA VAL A 35 -7.46 4.49 -11.08
C VAL A 35 -7.70 4.38 -9.57
N ARG A 36 -7.49 3.19 -8.99
CA ARG A 36 -7.56 2.99 -7.54
C ARG A 36 -6.17 3.06 -6.92
N GLY A 37 -6.08 3.58 -5.68
CA GLY A 37 -4.84 3.60 -4.91
C GLY A 37 -4.76 2.47 -3.88
N VAL A 38 -3.59 1.84 -3.78
CA VAL A 38 -3.23 0.91 -2.71
C VAL A 38 -1.89 1.31 -2.11
N PHE A 39 -1.86 1.55 -0.81
CA PHE A 39 -0.65 1.82 -0.05
C PHE A 39 -0.23 0.56 0.71
N VAL A 40 0.95 0.02 0.38
CA VAL A 40 1.46 -1.24 0.92
C VAL A 40 2.72 -0.97 1.74
N ALA A 41 2.78 -1.48 2.97
CA ALA A 41 4.03 -1.46 3.73
C ALA A 41 4.16 -2.65 4.69
N GLN A 42 5.33 -2.90 5.26
CA GLN A 42 5.44 -3.92 6.33
C GLN A 42 4.76 -3.42 7.62
N VAL A 43 4.90 -2.14 7.91
CA VAL A 43 4.22 -1.45 9.02
C VAL A 43 3.81 -0.07 8.54
N VAL A 44 2.58 0.35 8.79
CA VAL A 44 2.08 1.70 8.47
C VAL A 44 1.90 2.50 9.75
N LYS A 45 2.52 3.69 9.81
CA LYS A 45 2.32 4.59 10.96
C LYS A 45 0.86 5.05 11.03
N PRO A 46 0.25 5.22 12.23
CA PRO A 46 -1.16 5.58 12.37
C PRO A 46 -1.59 6.80 11.55
N GLN A 47 -0.79 7.87 11.55
CA GLN A 47 -1.07 9.08 10.78
C GLN A 47 -1.08 8.85 9.25
N ALA A 48 -0.22 7.95 8.75
CA ALA A 48 -0.17 7.61 7.34
C ALA A 48 -1.41 6.78 6.95
N ARG A 49 -1.85 5.87 7.83
CA ARG A 49 -3.09 5.11 7.63
C ARG A 49 -4.30 6.03 7.57
N VAL A 50 -4.46 6.93 8.54
CA VAL A 50 -5.54 7.92 8.58
C VAL A 50 -5.57 8.73 7.29
N LEU A 51 -4.42 9.23 6.82
CA LEU A 51 -4.36 10.03 5.61
C LEU A 51 -4.67 9.23 4.34
N ALA A 52 -4.17 7.99 4.23
CA ALA A 52 -4.44 7.12 3.09
C ALA A 52 -5.94 6.77 3.00
N GLU A 53 -6.55 6.41 4.12
CA GLU A 53 -7.97 6.08 4.20
C GLU A 53 -8.85 7.31 3.91
N ALA A 54 -8.47 8.49 4.42
CA ALA A 54 -9.16 9.76 4.12
C ALA A 54 -9.14 10.12 2.63
N ARG A 55 -8.15 9.64 1.87
CA ARG A 55 -8.04 9.80 0.41
C ARG A 55 -8.68 8.65 -0.38
N GLY A 56 -9.29 7.68 0.31
CA GLY A 56 -9.92 6.52 -0.32
C GLY A 56 -8.93 5.47 -0.82
N TYR A 57 -7.69 5.47 -0.33
CA TYR A 57 -6.71 4.45 -0.67
C TYR A 57 -6.83 3.26 0.26
N ARG A 58 -6.70 2.05 -0.32
CA ARG A 58 -6.63 0.83 0.49
C ARG A 58 -5.26 0.75 1.14
N VAL A 59 -5.22 0.47 2.45
CA VAL A 59 -3.96 0.22 3.17
C VAL A 59 -3.79 -1.28 3.38
N VAL A 60 -2.60 -1.80 3.04
CA VAL A 60 -2.26 -3.21 3.23
C VAL A 60 -0.93 -3.30 3.97
N GLU A 61 -0.93 -3.99 5.11
CA GLU A 61 0.31 -4.38 5.78
C GLU A 61 0.70 -5.79 5.33
N ILE A 62 1.99 -5.99 5.06
CA ILE A 62 2.53 -7.26 4.56
C ILE A 62 3.58 -7.82 5.52
N ASP A 63 3.49 -9.14 5.77
CA ASP A 63 4.58 -9.87 6.42
C ASP A 63 5.65 -10.19 5.37
N TYR A 64 6.84 -9.63 5.56
CA TYR A 64 7.94 -9.80 4.61
C TYR A 64 8.62 -11.16 4.72
N ASP A 65 8.60 -11.78 5.90
CA ASP A 65 9.17 -13.10 6.13
C ASP A 65 8.26 -14.15 5.48
N GLU A 66 6.94 -13.98 5.59
CA GLU A 66 5.97 -14.81 4.85
C GLU A 66 6.18 -14.69 3.33
N LEU A 67 6.33 -13.46 2.81
CA LEU A 67 6.51 -13.22 1.37
C LEU A 67 7.82 -13.78 0.80
N ARG A 68 8.87 -13.89 1.62
CA ARG A 68 10.14 -14.53 1.21
C ARG A 68 10.07 -16.06 1.20
N GLY A 69 8.94 -16.65 1.60
CA GLY A 69 8.84 -18.10 1.82
C GLY A 69 9.61 -18.56 3.05
N MET A 70 10.04 -17.62 3.91
CA MET A 70 10.64 -17.90 5.21
C MET A 70 9.52 -18.05 6.24
N ARG A 71 8.61 -19.00 6.01
CA ARG A 71 7.79 -19.49 7.11
C ARG A 71 8.76 -20.13 8.10
N PRO A 72 8.75 -19.76 9.39
CA PRO A 72 9.21 -20.72 10.37
C PRO A 72 8.37 -21.99 10.15
N ASP A 73 9.00 -23.17 10.19
CA ASP A 73 8.27 -24.42 10.40
C ASP A 73 7.69 -24.37 11.82
N ASP A 74 6.70 -23.50 12.04
CA ASP A 74 6.02 -23.33 13.31
C ASP A 74 5.13 -24.58 13.50
N LEU A 75 5.78 -25.66 13.91
CA LEU A 75 5.19 -26.70 14.72
C LEU A 75 4.64 -26.00 15.98
N ARG A 76 3.39 -25.56 15.90
CA ARG A 76 2.64 -25.19 17.10
C ARG A 76 2.42 -26.49 17.87
N LEU A 77 3.00 -26.58 19.06
CA LEU A 77 2.68 -27.62 20.02
C LEU A 77 1.17 -27.54 20.26
N PHE A 78 0.47 -28.56 19.76
CA PHE A 78 -0.93 -28.97 19.90
C PHE A 78 -1.89 -27.95 20.53
#